data_AF-A0A5J9U4T7-F1
#
_entry.id   AF-A0A5J9U4T7-F1
#
_cell.length_a   1.000
_cell.length_b   1.000
_cell.length_c   1.000
_cell.angle_alpha   90.00
_cell.angle_beta   90.00
_cell.angle_gamma   90.00
#
_symmetry.space_group_name_H-M   'P 1'
#
loop_
_entity.id
_entity.type
_entity.pdbx_description
1 polymer ?
#
loop_
_entity_poly.entity_id
_entity_poly.type
_entity_poly.pdbx_seq_one_letter_code
_entity_poly.pdbx_strand_id
1 'polypeptide(L)'
;VFLNCLTYYVIREEVVQVGWSPKNETILASSCLGRRLMVWDLSRIGQEQTLEDAEDGPPELLFIHGGHTSEICDFSSNQCEDWVVASVAGDNILQIWQMAENIYHDEDDLSISDEPMKAS
;
A
#
# COMPACT_ATOMS: atom_id res chain seq x y z
N VAL A 1 11.91 -3.16 -15.01
CA VAL A 1 11.17 -2.24 -15.92
C VAL A 1 9.97 -1.62 -15.20
N PHE A 2 9.15 -2.41 -14.50
CA PHE A 2 8.06 -1.89 -13.65
C PHE A 2 8.52 -0.97 -12.51
N LEU A 3 9.58 -1.33 -11.79
CA LEU A 3 10.05 -0.53 -10.66
C LEU A 3 10.52 0.89 -11.03
N ASN A 4 11.14 1.06 -12.21
CA ASN A 4 11.60 2.37 -12.69
C ASN A 4 10.45 3.30 -13.15
N CYS A 5 9.30 2.74 -13.56
CA CYS A 5 8.12 3.54 -13.89
C CYS A 5 7.47 4.11 -12.61
N LEU A 6 7.40 3.28 -11.56
CA LEU A 6 6.90 3.64 -10.22
C LEU A 6 7.76 4.73 -9.54
N THR A 7 9.07 4.76 -9.83
CA THR A 7 9.98 5.79 -9.29
C THR A 7 9.75 7.16 -9.93
N TYR A 8 9.45 7.25 -11.23
CA TYR A 8 9.46 8.54 -11.91
C TYR A 8 8.26 9.45 -11.57
N TYR A 9 7.09 8.87 -11.28
CA TYR A 9 5.86 9.65 -11.08
C TYR A 9 5.56 9.99 -9.60
N VAL A 10 5.91 9.13 -8.65
CA VAL A 10 5.50 9.28 -7.24
C VAL A 10 6.71 9.33 -6.29
N ILE A 11 7.67 8.43 -6.45
CA ILE A 11 8.83 8.32 -5.54
C ILE A 11 9.99 9.17 -6.06
N ARG A 12 10.08 10.42 -5.61
CA ARG A 12 11.15 11.35 -6.02
C ARG A 12 12.55 11.01 -5.48
N GLU A 13 12.71 9.85 -4.86
CA GLU A 13 13.91 9.42 -4.15
C GLU A 13 14.24 7.97 -4.50
N GLU A 14 15.47 7.53 -4.21
CA GLU A 14 15.92 6.16 -4.50
C GLU A 14 15.12 5.14 -3.67
N VAL A 15 14.62 4.10 -4.33
CA VAL A 15 13.96 2.96 -3.67
C VAL A 15 15.04 2.10 -3.03
N VAL A 16 14.95 1.87 -1.73
CA VAL A 16 15.96 1.11 -0.96
C VAL A 16 15.52 -0.33 -0.77
N GLN A 17 14.22 -0.56 -0.57
CA GLN A 17 13.69 -1.89 -0.29
C GLN A 17 12.31 -2.06 -0.91
N VAL A 18 12.03 -3.31 -1.31
CA VAL A 18 10.73 -3.77 -1.77
C VAL A 18 10.43 -5.09 -1.06
N GLY A 19 9.19 -5.29 -0.66
CA GLY A 19 8.71 -6.49 0.00
C GLY A 19 7.32 -6.85 -0.48
N TRP A 20 7.11 -8.11 -0.83
CA TRP A 20 5.79 -8.62 -1.18
C TRP A 20 4.98 -8.89 0.09
N SER A 21 3.66 -8.69 -0.01
CA SER A 21 2.76 -9.21 1.02
C SER A 21 2.88 -10.74 1.07
N PRO A 22 3.00 -11.33 2.26
CA PRO A 22 3.11 -12.78 2.40
C PRO A 22 1.80 -13.51 2.09
N LYS A 23 0.67 -12.79 2.04
CA LYS A 23 -0.67 -13.37 1.92
C LYS A 23 -1.43 -12.88 0.69
N ASN A 24 -1.03 -11.76 0.08
CA ASN A 24 -1.66 -11.24 -1.12
C ASN A 24 -0.63 -11.08 -2.24
N GLU A 25 -0.79 -11.85 -3.31
CA GLU A 25 0.15 -11.90 -4.43
C GLU A 25 0.19 -10.62 -5.26
N THR A 26 -0.83 -9.76 -5.20
CA THR A 26 -0.87 -8.50 -5.94
C THR A 26 -0.33 -7.33 -5.12
N ILE A 27 -0.10 -7.52 -3.82
CA ILE A 27 0.30 -6.45 -2.92
C ILE A 27 1.81 -6.48 -2.70
N LEU A 28 2.44 -5.33 -2.91
CA LEU A 28 3.83 -5.09 -2.50
C LEU A 28 3.95 -3.76 -1.79
N ALA A 29 4.95 -3.65 -0.92
CA ALA A 29 5.34 -2.40 -0.29
C ALA A 29 6.76 -2.02 -0.73
N SER A 30 7.03 -0.73 -0.77
CA SER A 30 8.37 -0.19 -1.04
C SER A 30 8.70 0.94 -0.07
N SER A 31 9.97 1.02 0.31
CA SER A 31 10.55 2.17 1.02
C SER A 31 11.55 2.88 0.11
N CYS A 32 11.69 4.18 0.30
CA CYS A 32 12.71 4.99 -0.34
C CYS A 32 13.64 5.64 0.69
N LEU A 33 14.74 6.23 0.23
CA LEU A 33 15.61 7.09 1.05
C LEU A 33 14.86 8.27 1.69
N GLY A 34 13.64 8.53 1.22
CA GLY A 34 12.74 9.45 1.84
C GLY A 34 12.15 8.89 3.14
N ARG A 35 11.12 9.58 3.61
CA ARG A 35 10.46 9.30 4.89
C ARG A 35 9.12 8.60 4.72
N ARG A 36 8.92 8.00 3.55
CA ARG A 36 7.65 7.43 3.11
C ARG A 36 7.79 5.97 2.74
N LEU A 37 6.81 5.19 3.15
CA LEU A 37 6.55 3.85 2.66
C LEU A 37 5.31 3.90 1.77
N MET A 38 5.35 3.19 0.65
CA MET A 38 4.22 3.07 -0.24
C MET A 38 3.75 1.63 -0.29
N VAL A 39 2.43 1.44 -0.30
CA VAL A 39 1.79 0.15 -0.54
C VAL A 39 1.12 0.22 -1.90
N TRP A 40 1.31 -0.82 -2.69
CA TRP A 40 0.88 -0.91 -4.08
C TRP A 40 0.01 -2.14 -4.28
N ASP A 41 -1.03 -2.00 -5.10
CA ASP A 41 -1.87 -3.11 -5.56
C ASP A 41 -1.77 -3.26 -7.08
N LEU A 42 -1.05 -4.28 -7.51
CA LEU A 42 -0.81 -4.55 -8.92
C LEU A 42 -2.07 -5.00 -9.67
N SER A 43 -3.13 -5.41 -8.95
CA SER A 43 -4.42 -5.75 -9.58
C SER A 43 -5.09 -4.53 -10.22
N ARG A 44 -4.74 -3.32 -9.78
CA ARG A 44 -5.31 -2.04 -10.23
C ARG A 44 -4.57 -1.41 -11.40
N ILE A 45 -3.50 -2.04 -11.88
CA ILE A 45 -2.74 -1.52 -13.03
C ILE A 45 -3.66 -1.39 -14.24
N GLY A 46 -3.73 -0.17 -14.79
CA GLY A 46 -4.52 0.13 -15.98
C GLY A 46 -6.00 0.40 -15.72
N GLN A 47 -6.44 0.47 -14.46
CA GLN A 47 -7.77 0.99 -14.14
C GLN A 47 -7.89 2.47 -14.53
N GLU A 48 -9.09 2.87 -14.93
CA GLU A 48 -9.38 4.26 -15.26
C GLU A 48 -9.47 5.09 -13.97
N GLN A 49 -8.85 6.26 -13.97
CA GLN A 49 -8.92 7.24 -12.88
C GLN A 49 -9.52 8.55 -13.38
N THR A 50 -10.11 9.32 -12.48
CA THR A 50 -10.44 10.71 -12.78
C THR A 50 -9.15 11.53 -12.96
N LEU A 51 -9.25 12.70 -13.60
CA LEU A 51 -8.10 13.59 -13.73
C LEU A 51 -7.57 14.08 -12.38
N GLU A 52 -8.44 14.20 -11.38
CA GLU A 52 -8.08 14.61 -10.02
C GLU A 52 -7.28 13.51 -9.32
N ASP A 53 -7.77 12.26 -9.35
CA ASP A 53 -7.07 11.13 -8.72
C ASP A 53 -5.71 10.84 -9.37
N ALA A 54 -5.60 11.06 -10.69
CA ALA A 54 -4.36 10.86 -11.43
C ALA A 54 -3.25 11.87 -11.05
N GLU A 55 -3.59 13.01 -10.42
CA GLU A 55 -2.60 13.95 -9.88
C GLU A 55 -1.94 13.41 -8.61
N ASP A 56 -2.64 12.59 -7.83
CA ASP A 56 -2.14 12.00 -6.58
C ASP A 56 -1.28 10.75 -6.82
N GLY A 57 -1.51 10.04 -7.92
CA GLY A 57 -0.70 8.90 -8.31
C GLY A 57 -1.41 7.95 -9.27
N PRO A 58 -0.71 6.90 -9.72
CA PRO A 58 -1.29 5.87 -10.56
C PRO A 58 -2.32 5.03 -9.78
N PRO A 59 -3.23 4.30 -10.46
CA PRO A 59 -4.32 3.59 -9.79
C PRO A 59 -3.83 2.45 -8.87
N GLU A 60 -2.64 1.91 -9.13
CA GLU A 60 -2.00 0.91 -8.28
C GLU A 60 -1.39 1.47 -6.98
N LEU A 61 -1.32 2.79 -6.79
CA LEU A 61 -0.85 3.38 -5.53
C LEU A 61 -1.98 3.33 -4.48
N LEU A 62 -1.92 2.33 -3.61
CA LEU A 62 -2.96 2.09 -2.62
C LEU A 62 -2.82 2.99 -1.38
N PHE A 63 -1.60 3.19 -0.90
CA PHE A 63 -1.37 3.97 0.33
C PHE A 63 0.04 4.54 0.43
N ILE A 64 0.15 5.68 1.09
CA ILE A 64 1.43 6.30 1.49
C ILE A 64 1.46 6.45 3.01
N HIS A 65 2.33 5.69 3.66
CA HIS A 65 2.64 5.88 5.08
C HIS A 65 3.66 7.01 5.25
N GLY A 66 3.19 8.15 5.77
CA GLY A 66 3.99 9.35 6.03
C GLY A 66 4.33 9.59 7.50
N GLY A 67 4.25 8.56 8.36
CA GLY A 67 4.44 8.70 9.80
C GLY A 67 5.88 8.91 10.26
N HIS A 68 6.88 8.61 9.43
CA HIS A 68 8.29 8.72 9.78
C HIS A 68 8.83 10.14 9.61
N THR A 69 9.74 10.53 10.50
CA THR A 69 10.39 11.85 10.50
C THR A 69 11.80 11.85 9.91
N SER A 70 12.37 10.66 9.67
CA SER A 70 13.69 10.41 9.07
C SER A 70 13.63 9.30 8.01
N GLU A 71 14.75 9.06 7.34
CA GLU A 71 14.91 8.03 6.30
C GLU A 71 14.54 6.64 6.83
N ILE A 72 13.81 5.86 6.04
CA ILE A 72 13.43 4.49 6.42
C ILE A 72 14.61 3.56 6.14
N CYS A 73 15.07 2.85 7.16
CA CYS A 73 16.20 1.93 7.04
C CYS A 73 15.75 0.52 6.62
N ASP A 74 14.62 0.04 7.13
CA ASP A 74 14.08 -1.30 6.85
C ASP A 74 12.58 -1.35 7.17
N PHE A 75 11.86 -2.31 6.58
CA PHE A 75 10.50 -2.66 6.95
C PHE A 75 10.20 -4.15 6.77
N SER A 76 9.17 -4.63 7.46
CA SER A 76 8.69 -6.00 7.35
C SER A 76 7.17 -6.08 7.50
N SER A 77 6.53 -6.85 6.62
CA SER A 77 5.11 -7.18 6.72
C SER A 77 4.89 -8.36 7.67
N ASN A 78 3.89 -8.22 8.55
CA ASN A 78 3.51 -9.28 9.47
C ASN A 78 3.00 -10.50 8.70
N GLN A 79 3.46 -11.69 9.10
CA GLN A 79 3.08 -12.96 8.49
C GLN A 79 1.76 -13.52 9.05
N CYS A 80 1.38 -13.08 10.24
CA CYS A 80 0.21 -13.56 10.97
C CYS A 80 -1.01 -12.65 10.76
N GLU A 81 -0.83 -11.33 10.81
CA GLU A 81 -1.91 -10.33 10.71
C GLU A 81 -1.83 -9.56 9.40
N ASP A 82 -2.97 -9.43 8.71
CA ASP A 82 -3.04 -8.75 7.41
C ASP A 82 -2.83 -7.24 7.57
N TRP A 83 -2.17 -6.65 6.58
CA TRP A 83 -1.93 -5.20 6.49
C TRP A 83 -1.09 -4.58 7.61
N VAL A 84 -0.61 -5.38 8.56
CA VAL A 84 0.28 -4.91 9.63
C VAL A 84 1.72 -4.87 9.12
N VAL A 85 2.33 -3.71 9.23
CA VAL A 85 3.73 -3.46 8.83
C VAL A 85 4.50 -2.89 9.99
N ALA A 86 5.73 -3.37 10.18
CA ALA A 86 6.72 -2.77 11.05
C ALA A 86 7.77 -2.06 10.19
N SER A 87 8.12 -0.82 10.52
CA SER A 87 9.19 -0.09 9.83
C SER A 87 10.06 0.72 10.79
N VAL A 88 11.35 0.79 10.49
CA VAL A 88 12.36 1.48 11.29
C VAL A 88 13.00 2.62 10.50
N ALA A 89 13.30 3.72 11.19
CA ALA A 89 13.93 4.90 10.62
C ALA A 89 15.28 5.24 11.28
N GLY A 90 16.08 6.03 10.58
CA GLY A 90 17.43 6.42 11.00
C GLY A 90 17.49 7.30 12.26
N ASP A 91 16.36 7.85 12.69
CA ASP A 91 16.18 8.61 13.94
C ASP A 91 15.73 7.72 15.13
N ASN A 92 15.98 6.41 15.02
CA ASN A 92 15.70 5.40 16.05
C ASN A 92 14.20 5.16 16.32
N ILE A 93 13.33 5.57 15.40
CA ILE A 93 11.89 5.35 15.51
C ILE A 93 11.51 4.01 14.86
N LEU A 94 10.80 3.18 15.63
CA LEU A 94 10.06 2.02 15.16
C LEU A 94 8.57 2.37 15.13
N GLN A 95 7.90 2.08 14.02
CA GLN A 95 6.46 2.19 13.91
C GLN A 95 5.87 0.84 13.52
N ILE A 96 4.80 0.45 14.22
CA ILE A 96 3.93 -0.65 13.83
C ILE A 96 2.60 -0.01 13.45
N TRP A 97 2.17 -0.24 12.22
CA TRP A 97 1.00 0.42 11.66
C TRP A 97 0.19 -0.56 10.81
N GLN A 98 -1.09 -0.24 10.66
CA GLN A 98 -2.04 -1.00 9.86
C GLN A 98 -2.89 -0.01 9.08
N MET A 99 -3.10 -0.30 7.80
CA MET A 99 -4.00 0.49 6.97
C MET A 99 -5.45 0.34 7.44
N ALA A 100 -6.23 1.40 7.31
CA ALA A 100 -7.66 1.32 7.58
C ALA A 100 -8.36 0.45 6.52
N GLU A 101 -9.38 -0.28 6.94
CA GLU A 101 -10.10 -1.27 6.11
C GLU A 101 -10.72 -0.68 4.85
N ASN A 102 -11.24 0.54 4.96
CA ASN A 102 -11.84 1.27 3.85
C ASN A 102 -10.85 1.71 2.76
N ILE A 103 -9.53 1.54 2.97
CA ILE A 103 -8.51 1.90 1.98
C ILE A 103 -8.31 0.76 0.97
N TYR A 104 -8.48 -0.49 1.39
CA TYR A 104 -8.20 -1.67 0.56
C TYR A 104 -9.44 -2.50 0.19
N HIS A 105 -10.61 -2.17 0.71
CA HIS A 105 -11.89 -2.72 0.23
C HIS A 105 -12.49 -1.81 -0.83
N ASP A 106 -12.80 -2.38 -2.00
CA ASP A 106 -13.60 -1.69 -3.02
C ASP A 106 -15.08 -1.69 -2.61
N GLU A 107 -15.82 -0.60 -2.90
CA GLU A 107 -17.24 -0.50 -2.58
C GLU A 107 -18.09 -1.62 -3.23
N ASP A 108 -17.59 -2.23 -4.30
CA ASP A 108 -18.24 -3.32 -5.03
C ASP A 108 -18.27 -4.66 -4.26
N ASP A 109 -17.35 -4.90 -3.31
CA ASP A 109 -17.29 -6.12 -2.50
C ASP A 109 -18.41 -6.19 -1.44
N LEU A 110 -19.08 -5.07 -1.15
CA LEU A 110 -20.16 -5.00 -0.16
C LEU A 110 -21.54 -5.42 -0.73
N SER A 111 -21.60 -5.85 -1.99
CA SER A 111 -22.86 -6.17 -2.69
C SER A 111 -23.32 -7.65 -2.61
N ILE A 112 -22.62 -8.52 -1.88
CA ILE A 112 -23.00 -9.95 -1.77
C ILE A 112 -23.42 -10.29 -0.34
N SER A 113 -24.63 -9.88 0.06
CA SER A 113 -25.39 -10.58 1.12
C SER A 113 -26.90 -10.43 0.99
N ASP A 114 -27.44 -10.53 -0.24
CA ASP A 114 -28.86 -10.86 -0.41
C ASP A 114 -29.07 -12.38 -0.28
N GLU A 115 -28.86 -12.92 0.93
CA GLU A 115 -29.44 -14.22 1.29
C GLU A 115 -30.95 -14.00 1.56
N PRO A 116 -31.87 -14.62 0.79
CA PRO A 116 -33.29 -14.47 1.08
C PRO A 116 -33.59 -15.17 2.40
N MET A 117 -34.05 -14.38 3.39
CA MET A 117 -34.55 -14.88 4.67
C MET A 117 -35.55 -16.02 4.42
N LYS A 118 -35.12 -17.25 4.70
CA LYS A 118 -35.98 -18.43 4.54
C LYS A 118 -37.04 -18.36 5.63
N ALA A 119 -38.26 -17.97 5.25
CA ALA A 119 -39.41 -18.00 6.13
C ALA A 119 -39.63 -19.45 6.62
N SER A 120 -39.59 -19.63 7.94
CA SER A 120 -40.12 -20.82 8.63
C SER A 120 -41.49 -20.50 9.20
#